data_AF-A0A2N2Z2L9-F1
#
_entry.id   AF-A0A2N2Z2L9-F1
#
_cell.length_a   1.000
_cell.length_b   1.000
_cell.length_c   1.000
_cell.angle_alpha   90.00
_cell.angle_beta   90.00
_cell.angle_gamma   90.00
#
_symmetry.space_group_name_H-M   'P 1'
#
loop_
_entity.id
_entity.type
_entity.pdbx_description
1 polymer ?
#
loop_
_entity_poly.entity_id
_entity_poly.type
_entity_poly.pdbx_seq_one_letter_code
_entity_poly.pdbx_strand_id
1 'polypeptide(L)'
;MILKTFKMTITQTKMKHLLLSTTMLVLILSIVPIQLLAQQTETVQLSLTLKEAQEYAVQNNLQRKNAALDVEISNKKVWETTAIGLPQVNFTTNYQHQFEIPEASLGYFLNPNLLPAGVPLTRDDILNAYQPSEPIAFGVKNNTTFNVTATQLIFSGPYIVALQATKAYKKLSEISLSKTDQDIKSNVASAYYTILLLNEVSLTLDSSLINLKQTLAETEAMQQAGFVEDVVVDQVRVSLYLMENSASETKQQVSSSKNLLKF
;
A
#
# COMPACT_ATOMS: atom_id res chain seq x y z
N MET A 1 -3.74 64.76 3.75
CA MET A 1 -2.62 64.29 4.58
C MET A 1 -3.11 63.02 5.27
N ILE A 2 -2.59 61.80 5.06
CA ILE A 2 -1.45 61.28 4.28
C ILE A 2 -1.98 60.09 3.44
N LEU A 3 -1.92 60.16 2.11
CA LEU A 3 -0.94 59.46 1.25
C LEU A 3 -0.76 57.96 1.62
N LYS A 4 -1.39 57.03 0.89
CA LYS A 4 -1.08 56.57 -0.49
C LYS A 4 0.00 55.48 -0.51
N THR A 5 -0.46 54.24 -0.41
CA THR A 5 0.30 53.03 -0.76
C THR A 5 0.62 52.97 -2.26
N PHE A 6 1.70 52.26 -2.59
CA PHE A 6 2.18 51.97 -3.95
C PHE A 6 2.95 50.64 -3.82
N LYS A 7 2.69 49.60 -4.61
CA LYS A 7 2.81 49.59 -6.08
C LYS A 7 1.94 48.50 -6.74
N MET A 8 1.71 48.63 -8.04
CA MET A 8 0.86 47.79 -8.89
C MET A 8 1.63 46.61 -9.55
N THR A 9 0.87 45.80 -10.30
CA THR A 9 1.21 44.93 -11.47
C THR A 9 1.61 43.47 -11.10
N ILE A 10 1.27 42.42 -11.88
CA ILE A 10 0.73 42.32 -13.26
C ILE A 10 -0.42 41.26 -13.36
N THR A 11 -1.39 41.46 -14.25
CA THR A 11 -2.41 40.45 -14.65
C THR A 11 -1.94 39.61 -15.85
N GLN A 12 -2.25 38.30 -15.88
CA GLN A 12 -2.28 37.53 -17.12
C GLN A 12 -3.56 36.70 -17.25
N THR A 13 -4.11 36.65 -18.47
CA THR A 13 -5.46 36.17 -18.74
C THR A 13 -5.42 34.86 -19.52
N LYS A 14 -6.29 33.89 -19.19
CA LYS A 14 -6.62 32.79 -20.09
C LYS A 14 -8.13 32.67 -20.35
N MET A 15 -8.43 32.58 -21.64
CA MET A 15 -9.68 32.18 -22.29
C MET A 15 -10.25 30.85 -21.74
N LYS A 16 -11.53 30.51 -21.90
CA LYS A 16 -12.77 31.21 -22.35
C LYS A 16 -13.97 30.32 -21.95
N HIS A 17 -15.16 30.90 -21.81
CA HIS A 17 -16.49 30.23 -21.86
C HIS A 17 -16.65 28.83 -21.19
N LEU A 18 -16.77 28.76 -19.85
CA LEU A 18 -17.46 27.63 -19.18
C LEU A 18 -18.11 27.98 -17.83
N LEU A 19 -18.55 29.24 -17.62
CA LEU A 19 -19.02 29.75 -16.33
C LEU A 19 -20.51 30.16 -16.29
N LEU A 20 -21.35 29.55 -17.13
CA LEU A 20 -22.82 29.75 -17.09
C LEU A 20 -23.60 28.55 -16.56
N SER A 21 -22.97 27.39 -16.40
CA SER A 21 -23.58 26.16 -15.83
C SER A 21 -23.21 25.96 -14.35
N THR A 22 -21.99 26.35 -13.96
CA THR A 22 -21.46 26.13 -12.61
C THR A 22 -22.10 27.00 -11.53
N THR A 23 -22.53 28.23 -11.87
CA THR A 23 -23.16 29.16 -10.93
C THR A 23 -24.54 28.68 -10.45
N MET A 24 -25.30 28.00 -11.29
CA MET A 24 -26.59 27.41 -10.91
C MET A 24 -26.42 26.20 -9.99
N LEU A 25 -25.38 25.38 -10.22
CA LEU A 25 -25.08 24.20 -9.39
C LEU A 25 -24.69 24.58 -7.95
N VAL A 26 -23.90 25.64 -7.78
CA VAL A 26 -23.45 26.12 -6.46
C VAL A 26 -24.61 26.70 -5.64
N LEU A 27 -25.59 27.36 -6.27
CA LEU A 27 -26.73 27.94 -5.56
C LEU A 27 -27.70 26.88 -5.02
N ILE A 28 -27.89 25.76 -5.75
CA ILE A 28 -28.76 24.65 -5.35
C ILE A 28 -28.20 23.89 -4.14
N LEU A 29 -26.87 23.83 -3.99
CA LEU A 29 -26.22 23.11 -2.89
C LEU A 29 -26.37 23.80 -1.51
N SER A 30 -26.86 25.04 -1.46
CA SER A 30 -26.88 25.86 -0.23
C SER A 30 -28.18 25.78 0.60
N ILE A 31 -29.19 25.01 0.15
CA ILE A 31 -30.56 25.06 0.72
C ILE A 31 -31.03 23.71 1.33
N VAL A 32 -30.24 22.64 1.22
CA VAL A 32 -30.52 21.40 1.96
C VAL A 32 -30.06 21.57 3.42
N PRO A 33 -30.95 21.63 4.43
CA PRO A 33 -30.52 21.61 5.81
C PRO A 33 -29.87 20.26 6.10
N ILE A 34 -28.61 20.27 6.54
CA ILE A 34 -27.92 19.07 7.00
C ILE A 34 -28.62 18.61 8.28
N GLN A 35 -29.59 17.70 8.12
CA GLN A 35 -30.13 16.95 9.24
C GLN A 35 -28.99 16.09 9.78
N LEU A 36 -28.41 16.52 10.89
CA LEU A 36 -27.58 15.67 11.73
C LEU A 36 -28.50 14.57 12.29
N LEU A 37 -28.67 13.51 11.52
CA LEU A 37 -28.90 12.18 12.08
C LEU A 37 -27.65 11.88 12.89
N ALA A 38 -27.67 12.29 14.16
CA ALA A 38 -26.74 11.81 15.17
C ALA A 38 -26.78 10.29 15.07
N GLN A 39 -25.67 9.69 14.64
CA GLN A 39 -25.64 8.28 14.30
C GLN A 39 -25.95 7.49 15.56
N GLN A 40 -27.19 7.00 15.65
CA GLN A 40 -27.56 6.00 16.63
C GLN A 40 -26.74 4.77 16.28
N THR A 41 -25.59 4.65 16.92
CA THR A 41 -24.87 3.39 17.01
C THR A 41 -25.76 2.47 17.80
N GLU A 42 -26.69 1.82 17.11
CA GLU A 42 -27.26 0.57 17.57
C GLU A 42 -26.08 -0.35 17.84
N THR A 43 -25.72 -0.48 19.11
CA THR A 43 -24.74 -1.43 19.59
C THR A 43 -25.41 -2.80 19.57
N VAL A 44 -25.70 -3.29 18.35
CA VAL A 44 -26.21 -4.62 18.08
C VAL A 44 -25.28 -5.58 18.79
N GLN A 45 -25.78 -6.17 19.89
CA GLN A 45 -24.97 -7.04 20.73
C GLN A 45 -24.79 -8.35 19.96
N LEU A 46 -23.69 -8.44 19.21
CA LEU A 46 -23.29 -9.63 18.46
C LEU A 46 -22.98 -10.77 19.43
N SER A 47 -24.03 -11.46 19.85
CA SER A 47 -23.98 -12.72 20.57
C SER A 47 -23.60 -13.84 19.59
N LEU A 48 -22.33 -13.87 19.18
CA LEU A 48 -21.80 -14.91 18.32
C LEU A 48 -21.47 -16.17 19.13
N THR A 49 -21.83 -17.34 18.60
CA THR A 49 -21.21 -18.59 19.02
C THR A 49 -19.72 -18.60 18.65
N LEU A 50 -18.94 -19.47 19.29
CA LEU A 50 -17.52 -19.67 18.97
C LEU A 50 -17.28 -19.86 17.46
N LYS A 51 -18.13 -20.62 16.77
CA LYS A 51 -18.00 -20.87 15.33
C LYS A 51 -18.21 -19.60 14.50
N GLU A 52 -19.25 -18.83 14.81
CA GLU A 52 -19.55 -17.59 14.08
C GLU A 52 -18.48 -16.53 14.34
N ALA A 53 -17.96 -16.44 15.57
CA ALA A 53 -16.82 -15.58 15.90
C ALA A 53 -15.56 -15.97 15.10
N GLN A 54 -15.28 -17.27 14.96
CA GLN A 54 -14.18 -17.79 14.15
C GLN A 54 -14.35 -17.49 12.65
N GLU A 55 -15.56 -17.65 12.10
CA GLU A 55 -15.84 -17.39 10.68
C GLU A 55 -15.82 -15.89 10.37
N TYR A 56 -16.41 -15.05 11.24
CA TYR A 56 -16.34 -13.59 11.15
C TYR A 56 -14.91 -13.07 11.21
N ALA A 57 -14.09 -13.58 12.14
CA ALA A 57 -12.68 -13.20 12.27
C ALA A 57 -11.88 -13.56 11.01
N VAL A 58 -12.02 -14.79 10.48
CA VAL A 58 -11.29 -15.22 9.26
C VAL A 58 -11.66 -14.38 8.03
N GLN A 59 -12.92 -13.93 7.91
CA GLN A 59 -13.32 -13.04 6.80
C GLN A 59 -12.74 -11.61 6.94
N ASN A 60 -12.64 -11.09 8.17
CA ASN A 60 -12.33 -9.68 8.40
C ASN A 60 -10.85 -9.40 8.74
N ASN A 61 -10.12 -10.35 9.30
CA ASN A 61 -8.77 -10.16 9.82
C ASN A 61 -7.74 -9.74 8.74
N LEU A 62 -6.87 -8.80 9.10
CA LEU A 62 -5.87 -8.22 8.19
C LEU A 62 -4.72 -9.18 7.83
N GLN A 63 -4.26 -10.03 8.77
CA GLN A 63 -3.22 -11.03 8.49
C GLN A 63 -3.70 -12.04 7.44
N ARG A 64 -4.99 -12.42 7.52
CA ARG A 64 -5.65 -13.29 6.55
C ARG A 64 -5.70 -12.67 5.14
N LYS A 65 -6.04 -11.38 5.07
CA LYS A 65 -6.07 -10.61 3.83
C LYS A 65 -4.67 -10.48 3.21
N ASN A 66 -3.65 -10.24 4.03
CA ASN A 66 -2.25 -10.20 3.58
C ASN A 66 -1.78 -11.56 3.06
N ALA A 67 -2.02 -12.66 3.79
CA ALA A 67 -1.65 -14.01 3.34
C ALA A 67 -2.38 -14.43 2.04
N ALA A 68 -3.58 -13.90 1.78
CA ALA A 68 -4.26 -14.10 0.50
C ALA A 68 -3.61 -13.31 -0.65
N LEU A 69 -3.09 -12.11 -0.38
CA LEU A 69 -2.27 -11.35 -1.33
C LEU A 69 -0.92 -12.05 -1.60
N ASP A 70 -0.29 -12.67 -0.59
CA ASP A 70 0.93 -13.47 -0.78
C ASP A 70 0.69 -14.70 -1.67
N VAL A 71 -0.52 -15.30 -1.60
CA VAL A 71 -0.95 -16.33 -2.56
C VAL A 71 -1.10 -15.73 -3.96
N GLU A 72 -1.73 -14.56 -4.15
CA GLU A 72 -1.79 -13.93 -5.46
C GLU A 72 -0.40 -13.57 -6.02
N ILE A 73 0.47 -12.96 -5.22
CA ILE A 73 1.86 -12.62 -5.57
C ILE A 73 2.62 -13.87 -6.04
N SER A 74 2.49 -14.99 -5.32
CA SER A 74 3.12 -16.25 -5.74
C SER A 74 2.58 -16.80 -7.06
N ASN A 75 1.27 -16.62 -7.33
CA ASN A 75 0.68 -16.95 -8.64
C ASN A 75 1.21 -16.04 -9.75
N LYS A 76 1.35 -14.71 -9.50
CA LYS A 76 1.99 -13.80 -10.46
C LYS A 76 3.45 -14.17 -10.69
N LYS A 77 4.19 -14.61 -9.67
CA LYS A 77 5.60 -15.01 -9.79
C LYS A 77 5.81 -16.28 -10.60
N VAL A 78 4.88 -17.25 -10.51
CA VAL A 78 4.83 -18.40 -11.42
C VAL A 78 4.57 -17.95 -12.87
N TRP A 79 3.65 -17.00 -13.09
CA TRP A 79 3.39 -16.46 -14.43
C TRP A 79 4.60 -15.70 -15.01
N GLU A 80 5.18 -14.78 -14.24
CA GLU A 80 6.39 -14.03 -14.58
C GLU A 80 7.53 -14.97 -14.98
N THR A 81 7.77 -16.02 -14.16
CA THR A 81 8.83 -17.00 -14.44
C THR A 81 8.51 -17.85 -15.66
N THR A 82 7.25 -18.23 -15.88
CA THR A 82 6.81 -18.97 -17.08
C THR A 82 6.98 -18.12 -18.34
N ALA A 83 6.74 -16.80 -18.25
CA ALA A 83 6.86 -15.88 -19.37
C ALA A 83 8.31 -15.78 -19.92
N ILE A 84 9.34 -16.01 -19.09
CA ILE A 84 10.75 -16.06 -19.53
C ILE A 84 11.00 -17.14 -20.59
N GLY A 85 10.22 -18.23 -20.60
CA GLY A 85 10.28 -19.28 -21.61
C GLY A 85 9.51 -18.97 -22.91
N LEU A 86 8.71 -17.90 -22.94
CA LEU A 86 7.92 -17.51 -24.10
C LEU A 86 8.71 -16.56 -25.02
N PRO A 87 8.40 -16.51 -26.34
CA PRO A 87 9.00 -15.54 -27.26
C PRO A 87 8.78 -14.10 -26.78
N GLN A 88 9.87 -13.38 -26.52
CA GLN A 88 9.88 -11.96 -26.19
C GLN A 88 10.02 -11.16 -27.49
N VAL A 89 9.02 -10.32 -27.81
CA VAL A 89 9.06 -9.43 -28.97
C VAL A 89 9.42 -8.03 -28.51
N ASN A 90 10.57 -7.54 -28.94
CA ASN A 90 11.10 -6.22 -28.62
C ASN A 90 10.98 -5.32 -29.85
N PHE A 91 10.52 -4.08 -29.64
CA PHE A 91 10.48 -3.04 -30.67
C PHE A 91 11.34 -1.85 -30.25
N THR A 92 12.30 -1.49 -31.09
CA THR A 92 13.24 -0.40 -30.84
C THR A 92 13.18 0.58 -32.01
N THR A 93 12.90 1.84 -31.73
CA THR A 93 13.08 2.95 -32.67
C THR A 93 14.28 3.77 -32.25
N ASN A 94 15.24 3.97 -33.14
CA ASN A 94 16.36 4.88 -32.97
C ASN A 94 16.26 6.02 -33.99
N TYR A 95 16.43 7.26 -33.53
CA TYR A 95 16.54 8.43 -34.38
C TYR A 95 17.87 9.12 -34.08
N GLN A 96 18.71 9.29 -35.10
CA GLN A 96 19.98 9.98 -35.02
C GLN A 96 19.95 11.20 -35.94
N HIS A 97 20.19 12.38 -35.36
CA HIS A 97 20.55 13.58 -36.11
C HIS A 97 22.06 13.76 -36.09
N GLN A 98 22.66 14.09 -37.24
CA GLN A 98 24.07 14.48 -37.37
C GLN A 98 24.10 15.96 -37.73
N PHE A 99 24.52 16.83 -36.79
CA PHE A 99 24.50 18.28 -37.03
C PHE A 99 25.48 18.68 -38.14
N GLU A 100 26.65 18.06 -38.13
CA GLU A 100 27.67 18.05 -39.17
C GLU A 100 27.76 16.63 -39.73
N ILE A 101 27.94 16.48 -41.04
CA ILE A 101 28.17 15.20 -41.70
C ILE A 101 29.66 15.13 -42.04
N PRO A 102 30.37 13.99 -41.84
CA PRO A 102 31.74 13.86 -42.28
C PRO A 102 31.86 14.05 -43.80
N GLU A 103 32.63 15.05 -44.22
CA GLU A 103 32.94 15.32 -45.63
C GLU A 103 34.41 14.99 -45.92
N ALA A 104 34.70 14.49 -47.12
CA ALA A 104 36.07 14.34 -47.60
C ALA A 104 36.22 14.83 -49.06
N SER A 105 37.34 15.50 -49.33
CA SER A 105 37.77 15.87 -50.68
C SER A 105 38.66 14.76 -51.25
N LEU A 106 38.56 14.52 -52.57
CA LEU A 106 39.39 13.55 -53.30
C LEU A 106 40.76 14.12 -53.69
N GLY A 107 41.17 15.25 -53.09
CA GLY A 107 42.40 15.97 -53.40
C GLY A 107 42.21 17.02 -54.51
N TYR A 108 43.31 17.41 -55.14
CA TYR A 108 43.32 18.43 -56.20
C TYR A 108 43.24 17.80 -57.60
N PHE A 109 42.47 18.41 -58.49
CA PHE A 109 42.32 18.00 -59.88
C PHE A 109 42.56 19.16 -60.84
N LEU A 110 42.99 18.86 -62.07
CA LEU A 110 43.05 19.83 -63.16
C LEU A 110 41.65 20.04 -63.74
N ASN A 111 41.20 21.29 -63.80
CA ASN A 111 39.97 21.66 -64.48
C ASN A 111 40.30 22.26 -65.87
N PRO A 112 40.06 21.54 -66.98
CA PRO A 112 40.44 22.01 -68.32
C PRO A 112 39.77 23.33 -68.74
N ASN A 113 38.64 23.68 -68.13
CA ASN A 113 37.91 24.91 -68.45
C ASN A 113 38.60 26.18 -67.90
N LEU A 114 39.62 26.04 -67.05
CA LEU A 114 40.47 27.15 -66.60
C LEU A 114 41.76 27.30 -67.41
N LEU A 115 42.06 26.39 -68.35
CA LEU A 115 43.21 26.49 -69.23
C LEU A 115 42.90 27.45 -70.39
N PRO A 116 43.80 28.40 -70.73
CA PRO A 116 43.55 29.35 -71.81
C PRO A 116 43.50 28.64 -73.18
N ALA A 117 42.35 28.72 -73.84
CA ALA A 117 42.11 28.00 -75.09
C ALA A 117 42.89 28.59 -76.28
N GLY A 118 43.55 27.71 -77.06
CA GLY A 118 44.21 28.07 -78.31
C GLY A 118 45.61 28.69 -78.19
N VAL A 119 46.19 28.77 -76.99
CA VAL A 119 47.56 29.24 -76.75
C VAL A 119 48.46 28.14 -76.15
N PRO A 120 49.80 28.22 -76.28
CA PRO A 120 50.70 27.32 -75.58
C PRO A 120 50.60 27.52 -74.06
N LEU A 121 50.29 26.44 -73.34
CA LEU A 121 50.13 26.48 -71.87
C LEU A 121 51.48 26.71 -71.17
N THR A 122 51.53 27.68 -70.26
CA THR A 122 52.68 27.89 -69.38
C THR A 122 52.61 27.00 -68.13
N ARG A 123 53.71 26.96 -67.37
CA ARG A 123 53.74 26.31 -66.05
C ARG A 123 52.67 26.89 -65.12
N ASP A 124 52.47 28.19 -65.16
CA ASP A 124 51.60 28.90 -64.23
C ASP A 124 50.12 28.73 -64.59
N ASP A 125 49.78 28.62 -65.88
CA ASP A 125 48.43 28.24 -66.33
C ASP A 125 48.03 26.85 -65.79
N ILE A 126 48.95 25.88 -65.84
CA ILE A 126 48.73 24.51 -65.33
C ILE A 126 48.58 24.52 -63.80
N LEU A 127 49.42 25.29 -63.09
CA LEU A 127 49.32 25.39 -61.62
C LEU A 127 48.04 26.10 -61.16
N ASN A 128 47.59 27.14 -61.87
CA ASN A 128 46.36 27.86 -61.57
C ASN A 128 45.08 27.09 -61.96
N ALA A 129 45.18 26.12 -62.87
CA ALA A 129 44.07 25.23 -63.24
C ALA A 129 43.86 24.05 -62.27
N TYR A 130 44.78 23.80 -61.34
CA TYR A 130 44.60 22.85 -60.24
C TYR A 130 43.70 23.45 -59.16
N GLN A 131 42.57 22.81 -58.87
CA GLN A 131 41.64 23.21 -57.79
C GLN A 131 41.31 22.01 -56.88
N PRO A 132 40.98 22.23 -55.60
CA PRO A 132 40.51 21.17 -54.73
C PRO A 132 39.17 20.63 -55.26
N SER A 133 38.98 19.32 -55.21
CA SER A 133 37.69 18.70 -55.49
C SER A 133 36.68 19.05 -54.41
N GLU A 134 35.43 19.31 -54.83
CA GLU A 134 34.32 19.66 -53.94
C GLU A 134 34.14 18.59 -52.85
N PRO A 135 33.84 18.98 -51.59
CA PRO A 135 33.67 18.01 -50.51
C PRO A 135 32.51 17.05 -50.77
N ILE A 136 32.76 15.75 -50.62
CA ILE A 136 31.73 14.71 -50.73
C ILE A 136 31.30 14.31 -49.33
N ALA A 137 30.00 14.37 -49.03
CA ALA A 137 29.44 14.03 -47.72
C ALA A 137 29.21 12.52 -47.56
N PHE A 138 29.79 11.92 -46.53
CA PHE A 138 29.74 10.49 -46.23
C PHE A 138 28.71 10.16 -45.14
N GLY A 139 27.45 10.47 -45.38
CA GLY A 139 26.35 10.11 -44.49
C GLY A 139 25.02 10.79 -44.77
N VAL A 140 24.04 10.56 -43.90
CA VAL A 140 22.71 11.20 -43.95
C VAL A 140 22.47 12.03 -42.68
N LYS A 141 21.95 13.25 -42.84
CA LYS A 141 21.75 14.18 -41.71
C LYS A 141 20.75 13.67 -40.67
N ASN A 142 19.76 12.93 -41.12
CA ASN A 142 18.76 12.26 -40.30
C ASN A 142 18.80 10.77 -40.65
N ASN A 143 18.91 9.91 -39.64
CA ASN A 143 18.75 8.47 -39.78
C ASN A 143 17.67 7.99 -38.80
N THR A 144 16.75 7.16 -39.27
CA THR A 144 15.67 6.58 -38.45
C THR A 144 15.66 5.07 -38.65
N THR A 145 16.07 4.33 -37.62
CA THR A 145 16.14 2.87 -37.65
C THR A 145 15.00 2.29 -36.82
N PHE A 146 14.13 1.51 -37.46
CA PHE A 146 13.13 0.69 -36.78
C PHE A 146 13.62 -0.75 -36.73
N ASN A 147 13.65 -1.35 -35.54
CA ASN A 147 14.01 -2.75 -35.33
C ASN A 147 12.90 -3.48 -34.58
N VAL A 148 12.56 -4.67 -35.08
CA VAL A 148 11.72 -5.65 -34.37
C VAL A 148 12.58 -6.89 -34.16
N THR A 149 12.74 -7.34 -32.92
CA THR A 149 13.52 -8.53 -32.58
C THR A 149 12.69 -9.47 -31.72
N ALA A 150 12.49 -10.70 -32.19
CA ALA A 150 11.85 -11.78 -31.44
C ALA A 150 12.91 -12.75 -30.91
N THR A 151 12.93 -12.97 -29.59
CA THR A 151 13.91 -13.83 -28.91
C THR A 151 13.19 -14.86 -28.05
N GLN A 152 13.50 -16.15 -28.21
CA GLN A 152 12.92 -17.23 -27.40
C GLN A 152 14.02 -18.05 -26.73
N LEU A 153 13.79 -18.41 -25.46
CA LEU A 153 14.61 -19.38 -24.75
C LEU A 153 14.30 -20.81 -25.22
N ILE A 154 15.23 -21.45 -25.93
CA ILE A 154 15.07 -22.84 -26.39
C ILE A 154 15.27 -23.83 -25.24
N PHE A 155 16.32 -23.65 -24.42
CA PHE A 155 16.61 -24.48 -23.24
C PHE A 155 17.50 -23.74 -22.24
N SER A 156 17.27 -23.94 -20.94
CA SER A 156 18.18 -23.56 -19.86
C SER A 156 17.89 -24.38 -18.60
N GLY A 157 18.92 -24.98 -18.01
CA GLY A 157 18.82 -25.68 -16.73
C GLY A 157 18.35 -24.79 -15.58
N PRO A 158 18.99 -23.62 -15.35
CA PRO A 158 18.55 -22.64 -14.36
C PRO A 158 17.08 -22.20 -14.49
N TYR A 159 16.57 -22.08 -15.73
CA TYR A 159 15.14 -21.76 -15.96
C TYR A 159 14.20 -22.86 -15.44
N ILE A 160 14.52 -24.12 -15.68
CA ILE A 160 13.72 -25.26 -15.18
C ILE A 160 13.72 -25.28 -13.65
N VAL A 161 14.86 -25.03 -13.01
CA VAL A 161 14.98 -24.94 -11.55
C VAL A 161 14.19 -23.76 -11.00
N ALA A 162 14.22 -22.58 -11.64
CA ALA A 162 13.42 -21.43 -11.24
C ALA A 162 11.90 -21.69 -11.36
N LEU A 163 11.47 -22.41 -12.39
CA LEU A 163 10.07 -22.80 -12.58
C LEU A 163 9.60 -23.85 -11.53
N GLN A 164 10.51 -24.71 -11.04
CA GLN A 164 10.23 -25.59 -9.91
C GLN A 164 10.17 -24.80 -8.59
N ALA A 165 11.13 -23.90 -8.35
CA ALA A 165 11.21 -23.07 -7.15
C ALA A 165 9.97 -22.16 -6.98
N THR A 166 9.46 -21.56 -8.07
CA THR A 166 8.24 -20.74 -8.00
C THR A 166 6.97 -21.55 -7.76
N LYS A 167 6.89 -22.80 -8.26
CA LYS A 167 5.80 -23.73 -7.90
C LYS A 167 5.86 -24.13 -6.42
N ALA A 168 7.06 -24.37 -5.88
CA ALA A 168 7.26 -24.64 -4.46
C ALA A 168 6.90 -23.42 -3.59
N TYR A 169 7.31 -22.21 -3.99
CA TYR A 169 6.95 -20.95 -3.33
C TYR A 169 5.43 -20.71 -3.34
N LYS A 170 4.75 -20.92 -4.47
CA LYS A 170 3.28 -20.90 -4.52
C LYS A 170 2.68 -21.87 -3.52
N LYS A 171 3.18 -23.12 -3.45
CA LYS A 171 2.62 -24.09 -2.51
C LYS A 171 2.88 -23.71 -1.06
N LEU A 172 4.01 -23.08 -0.76
CA LEU A 172 4.29 -22.51 0.55
C LEU A 172 3.32 -21.38 0.90
N SER A 173 3.02 -20.44 -0.01
CA SER A 173 2.02 -19.39 0.24
C SER A 173 0.62 -19.96 0.50
N GLU A 174 0.18 -20.98 -0.26
CA GLU A 174 -1.10 -21.67 -0.02
C GLU A 174 -1.17 -22.30 1.38
N ILE A 175 -0.07 -22.93 1.83
CA ILE A 175 0.06 -23.51 3.17
C ILE A 175 0.09 -22.41 4.24
N SER A 176 0.80 -21.31 4.01
CA SER A 176 0.85 -20.17 4.93
C SER A 176 -0.54 -19.54 5.14
N LEU A 177 -1.31 -19.29 4.08
CA LEU A 177 -2.70 -18.84 4.20
C LEU A 177 -3.56 -19.84 4.98
N SER A 178 -3.41 -21.14 4.70
CA SER A 178 -4.13 -22.20 5.41
C SER A 178 -3.77 -22.26 6.90
N LYS A 179 -2.51 -21.95 7.24
CA LYS A 179 -2.04 -21.82 8.63
C LYS A 179 -2.59 -20.56 9.28
N THR A 180 -2.58 -19.41 8.62
CA THR A 180 -3.16 -18.16 9.12
C THR A 180 -4.65 -18.33 9.44
N ASP A 181 -5.43 -19.00 8.58
CA ASP A 181 -6.83 -19.35 8.85
C ASP A 181 -7.00 -20.26 10.10
N GLN A 182 -6.00 -21.08 10.46
CA GLN A 182 -6.02 -21.91 11.67
C GLN A 182 -5.55 -21.14 12.92
N ASP A 183 -4.45 -20.39 12.82
CA ASP A 183 -3.90 -19.57 13.90
C ASP A 183 -4.95 -18.55 14.38
N ILE A 184 -5.67 -17.89 13.47
CA ILE A 184 -6.78 -16.97 13.80
C ILE A 184 -7.89 -17.70 14.55
N LYS A 185 -8.32 -18.88 14.07
CA LYS A 185 -9.38 -19.67 14.73
C LYS A 185 -8.98 -20.14 16.12
N SER A 186 -7.71 -20.50 16.31
CA SER A 186 -7.14 -20.90 17.61
C SER A 186 -7.08 -19.73 18.59
N ASN A 187 -6.62 -18.56 18.13
CA ASN A 187 -6.57 -17.34 18.94
C ASN A 187 -7.97 -16.88 19.37
N VAL A 188 -8.94 -16.87 18.45
CA VAL A 188 -10.35 -16.55 18.75
C VAL A 188 -10.95 -17.55 19.74
N ALA A 189 -10.70 -18.85 19.59
CA ALA A 189 -11.16 -19.86 20.54
C ALA A 189 -10.57 -19.64 21.94
N SER A 190 -9.27 -19.38 22.02
CA SER A 190 -8.56 -19.15 23.27
C SER A 190 -9.15 -17.92 24.00
N ALA A 191 -9.27 -16.79 23.32
CA ALA A 191 -9.86 -15.57 23.87
C ALA A 191 -11.36 -15.74 24.25
N TYR A 192 -12.14 -16.48 23.46
CA TYR A 192 -13.54 -16.80 23.77
C TYR A 192 -13.66 -17.60 25.06
N TYR A 193 -12.84 -18.66 25.25
CA TYR A 193 -12.81 -19.42 26.49
C TYR A 193 -12.27 -18.63 27.69
N THR A 194 -11.26 -17.77 27.50
CA THR A 194 -10.81 -16.83 28.56
C THR A 194 -11.95 -15.90 28.99
N ILE A 195 -12.73 -15.36 28.05
CA ILE A 195 -13.89 -14.52 28.38
C ILE A 195 -14.94 -15.33 29.15
N LEU A 196 -15.31 -16.53 28.70
CA LEU A 196 -16.28 -17.37 29.42
C LEU A 196 -15.82 -17.63 30.87
N LEU A 197 -14.56 -18.05 31.05
CA LEU A 197 -13.96 -18.28 32.37
C LEU A 197 -14.01 -17.02 33.26
N LEU A 198 -13.66 -15.84 32.73
CA LEU A 198 -13.68 -14.60 33.50
C LEU A 198 -15.11 -14.14 33.88
N ASN A 199 -16.13 -14.44 33.07
CA ASN A 199 -17.53 -14.20 33.49
C ASN A 199 -17.92 -15.14 34.65
N GLU A 200 -17.55 -16.43 34.58
CA GLU A 200 -17.85 -17.42 35.63
C GLU A 200 -17.15 -17.09 36.95
N VAL A 201 -15.89 -16.66 36.89
CA VAL A 201 -15.16 -16.14 38.06
C VAL A 201 -15.86 -14.89 38.61
N SER A 202 -16.32 -13.97 37.76
CA SER A 202 -17.09 -12.79 38.22
C SER A 202 -18.40 -13.18 38.92
N LEU A 203 -19.14 -14.17 38.42
CA LEU A 203 -20.37 -14.66 39.05
C LEU A 203 -20.09 -15.33 40.40
N THR A 204 -18.99 -16.08 40.48
CA THR A 204 -18.50 -16.70 41.72
C THR A 204 -18.13 -15.64 42.76
N LEU A 205 -17.38 -14.60 42.36
CA LEU A 205 -16.98 -13.49 43.24
C LEU A 205 -18.20 -12.67 43.70
N ASP A 206 -19.15 -12.36 42.81
CA ASP A 206 -20.39 -11.67 43.19
C ASP A 206 -21.23 -12.47 44.19
N SER A 207 -21.27 -13.80 44.04
CA SER A 207 -21.91 -14.70 45.01
C SER A 207 -21.18 -14.72 46.35
N SER A 208 -19.84 -14.76 46.35
CA SER A 208 -19.01 -14.67 47.55
C SER A 208 -19.17 -13.32 48.27
N LEU A 209 -19.36 -12.22 47.54
CA LEU A 209 -19.63 -10.89 48.09
C LEU A 209 -20.98 -10.79 48.80
N ILE A 210 -22.02 -11.44 48.28
CA ILE A 210 -23.32 -11.51 48.96
C ILE A 210 -23.17 -12.20 50.32
N ASN A 211 -22.50 -13.35 50.34
CA ASN A 211 -22.24 -14.11 51.58
C ASN A 211 -21.40 -13.29 52.58
N LEU A 212 -20.29 -12.67 52.14
CA LEU A 212 -19.45 -11.84 53.01
C LEU A 212 -20.19 -10.63 53.59
N LYS A 213 -21.11 -10.02 52.84
CA LYS A 213 -21.94 -8.90 53.33
C LYS A 213 -22.96 -9.36 54.38
N GLN A 214 -23.53 -10.56 54.22
CA GLN A 214 -24.36 -11.16 55.26
C GLN A 214 -23.53 -11.48 56.51
N THR A 215 -22.37 -12.14 56.37
CA THR A 215 -21.50 -12.44 57.51
C THR A 215 -21.03 -11.19 58.24
N LEU A 216 -20.75 -10.08 57.53
CA LEU A 216 -20.41 -8.80 58.17
C LEU A 216 -21.58 -8.28 59.02
N ALA A 217 -22.80 -8.25 58.48
CA ALA A 217 -23.98 -7.78 59.21
C ALA A 217 -24.32 -8.66 60.43
N GLU A 218 -24.15 -9.98 60.31
CA GLU A 218 -24.29 -10.93 61.43
C GLU A 218 -23.21 -10.70 62.51
N THR A 219 -21.96 -10.48 62.10
CA THR A 219 -20.83 -10.20 63.02
C THR A 219 -21.01 -8.84 63.72
N GLU A 220 -21.47 -7.81 63.02
CA GLU A 220 -21.79 -6.50 63.59
C GLU A 220 -22.96 -6.58 64.60
N ALA A 221 -23.97 -7.42 64.35
CA ALA A 221 -25.04 -7.68 65.32
C ALA A 221 -24.54 -8.45 66.56
N MET A 222 -23.65 -9.43 66.39
CA MET A 222 -23.01 -10.15 67.49
C MET A 222 -22.10 -9.23 68.33
N GLN A 223 -21.41 -8.28 67.70
CA GLN A 223 -20.57 -7.28 68.37
C GLN A 223 -21.42 -6.33 69.23
N GLN A 224 -22.54 -5.82 68.70
CA GLN A 224 -23.48 -4.97 69.44
C GLN A 224 -24.10 -5.68 70.65
N ALA A 225 -24.25 -7.00 70.57
CA ALA A 225 -24.72 -7.85 71.66
C ALA A 225 -23.60 -8.36 72.61
N GLY A 226 -22.34 -7.99 72.38
CA GLY A 226 -21.19 -8.32 73.23
C GLY A 226 -20.66 -9.76 73.09
N PHE A 227 -21.01 -10.48 72.02
CA PHE A 227 -20.56 -11.86 71.79
C PHE A 227 -19.25 -11.98 70.98
N VAL A 228 -18.82 -10.92 70.28
CA VAL A 228 -17.53 -10.86 69.57
C VAL A 228 -16.88 -9.48 69.73
N GLU A 229 -15.56 -9.42 69.57
CA GLU A 229 -14.76 -8.21 69.67
C GLU A 229 -14.76 -7.39 68.36
N ASP A 230 -14.55 -6.07 68.46
CA ASP A 230 -14.44 -5.15 67.32
C ASP A 230 -13.44 -5.62 66.25
N VAL A 231 -12.33 -6.22 66.67
CA VAL A 231 -11.29 -6.75 65.78
C VAL A 231 -11.78 -7.87 64.86
N VAL A 232 -12.84 -8.60 65.24
CA VAL A 232 -13.47 -9.63 64.40
C VAL A 232 -14.29 -8.97 63.29
N VAL A 233 -15.05 -7.93 63.62
CA VAL A 233 -15.79 -7.12 62.63
C VAL A 233 -14.83 -6.53 61.61
N ASP A 234 -13.72 -5.93 62.05
CA ASP A 234 -12.74 -5.33 61.14
C ASP A 234 -12.02 -6.37 60.26
N GLN A 235 -11.75 -7.58 60.75
CA GLN A 235 -11.21 -8.66 59.91
C GLN A 235 -12.19 -9.08 58.80
N VAL A 236 -13.49 -9.19 59.10
CA VAL A 236 -14.52 -9.48 58.08
C VAL A 236 -14.66 -8.31 57.10
N ARG A 237 -14.61 -7.06 57.60
CA ARG A 237 -14.69 -5.83 56.79
C ARG A 237 -13.49 -5.68 55.83
N VAL A 238 -12.27 -5.97 56.28
CA VAL A 238 -11.07 -6.04 55.42
C VAL A 238 -11.20 -7.15 54.38
N SER A 239 -11.69 -8.33 54.77
CA SER A 239 -11.92 -9.45 53.86
C SER A 239 -12.94 -9.10 52.76
N LEU A 240 -14.00 -8.36 53.12
CA LEU A 240 -14.98 -7.83 52.18
C LEU A 240 -14.32 -6.86 51.19
N TYR A 241 -13.56 -5.87 51.65
CA TYR A 241 -12.89 -4.91 50.74
C TYR A 241 -11.89 -5.57 49.78
N LEU A 242 -11.15 -6.60 50.24
CA LEU A 242 -10.27 -7.38 49.36
C LEU A 242 -11.07 -8.11 48.26
N MET A 243 -12.22 -8.68 48.61
CA MET A 243 -13.11 -9.35 47.66
C MET A 243 -13.76 -8.35 46.68
N GLU A 244 -14.17 -7.16 47.13
CA GLU A 244 -14.76 -6.12 46.27
C GLU A 244 -13.74 -5.59 45.25
N ASN A 245 -12.48 -5.42 45.66
CA ASN A 245 -11.39 -5.07 44.76
C ASN A 245 -11.16 -6.18 43.71
N SER A 246 -11.11 -7.45 44.11
CA SER A 246 -10.93 -8.59 43.18
C SER A 246 -12.08 -8.74 42.18
N ALA A 247 -13.33 -8.53 42.62
CA ALA A 247 -14.49 -8.52 41.73
C ALA A 247 -14.46 -7.34 40.75
N SER A 248 -14.06 -6.15 41.21
CA SER A 248 -13.87 -4.96 40.37
C SER A 248 -12.79 -5.16 39.31
N GLU A 249 -11.65 -5.76 39.68
CA GLU A 249 -10.57 -6.09 38.75
C GLU A 249 -11.03 -7.12 37.72
N THR A 250 -11.66 -8.21 38.16
CA THR A 250 -12.19 -9.26 37.26
C THR A 250 -13.16 -8.69 36.23
N LYS A 251 -14.05 -7.77 36.63
CA LYS A 251 -14.98 -7.08 35.71
C LYS A 251 -14.27 -6.18 34.69
N GLN A 252 -13.16 -5.54 35.08
CA GLN A 252 -12.31 -4.79 34.16
C GLN A 252 -11.53 -5.71 33.20
N GLN A 253 -11.06 -6.87 33.67
CA GLN A 253 -10.44 -7.90 32.82
C GLN A 253 -11.46 -8.43 31.79
N VAL A 254 -12.68 -8.79 32.19
CA VAL A 254 -13.79 -9.18 31.29
C VAL A 254 -14.04 -8.12 30.21
N SER A 255 -14.11 -6.84 30.58
CA SER A 255 -14.32 -5.73 29.65
C SER A 255 -13.15 -5.61 28.64
N SER A 256 -11.92 -5.69 29.14
CA SER A 256 -10.69 -5.61 28.33
C SER A 256 -10.61 -6.76 27.32
N SER A 257 -10.82 -8.00 27.75
CA SER A 257 -10.85 -9.17 26.87
C SER A 257 -11.96 -9.09 25.82
N LYS A 258 -13.18 -8.63 26.20
CA LYS A 258 -14.28 -8.41 25.25
C LYS A 258 -13.99 -7.28 24.24
N ASN A 259 -13.11 -6.34 24.55
CA ASN A 259 -12.69 -5.29 23.62
C ASN A 259 -11.56 -5.76 22.69
N LEU A 260 -10.66 -6.63 23.14
CA LEU A 260 -9.61 -7.22 22.30
C LEU A 260 -10.15 -8.08 21.13
N LEU A 261 -11.39 -8.61 21.24
CA LEU A 261 -12.05 -9.35 20.16
C LEU A 261 -12.81 -8.48 19.14
N LYS A 262 -12.80 -7.14 19.26
CA LYS A 262 -13.54 -6.23 18.37
C LYS A 262 -12.72 -5.68 17.19
N PHE A 263 -11.45 -6.08 17.06
CA PHE A 263 -10.47 -5.51 16.14
C PHE A 263 -9.72 -6.61 15.36
#